data_AF-A0A177DGR4-F1
#
_entry.id   AF-A0A177DGR4-F1
#
_cell.length_a   1.000
_cell.length_b   1.000
_cell.length_c   1.000
_cell.angle_alpha   90.00
_cell.angle_beta   90.00
_cell.angle_gamma   90.00
#
_symmetry.space_group_name_H-M   'P 1'
#
loop_
_entity.id
_entity.type
_entity.pdbx_description
1 polymer ?
#
loop_
_entity_poly.entity_id
_entity_poly.type
_entity_poly.pdbx_seq_one_letter_code
_entity_poly.pdbx_strand_id
1 'polypeptide(L)'
;MKFGKHIQKRQLEIPEYAASFVDYKALKKLIKKLGATPVIPPQSEGFHHESLDPQSSLQANKATFFFRVERELEKVNTFYLQKEAELRLRLTTLLDKKRVMQQHPQSVSKTSSRYVALEEGLKQFSMDLNKLEQFVEVNETAFSKILKKWDKTSKVRCHYLRIYRHWLT
;
A
#
# COMPACT_ATOMS: atom_id res chain seq x y z
N MET A 1 -14.65 7.38 10.45
CA MET A 1 -15.09 6.81 9.14
C MET A 1 -14.73 5.33 9.02
N LYS A 2 -15.53 4.53 8.28
CA LYS A 2 -15.20 3.12 7.99
C LYS A 2 -14.08 3.05 6.95
N PHE A 3 -12.86 2.67 7.36
CA PHE A 3 -11.66 2.64 6.48
C PHE A 3 -11.85 1.90 5.15
N GLY A 4 -12.61 0.80 5.14
CA GLY A 4 -12.89 0.06 3.89
C GLY A 4 -13.60 0.90 2.81
N LYS A 5 -14.43 1.88 3.19
CA LYS A 5 -15.03 2.83 2.22
C LYS A 5 -14.03 3.90 1.80
N HIS A 6 -13.13 4.29 2.70
CA HIS A 6 -12.11 5.29 2.41
C HIS A 6 -11.13 4.82 1.34
N ILE A 7 -10.55 3.61 1.48
CA ILE A 7 -9.63 3.06 0.47
C ILE A 7 -10.31 2.87 -0.89
N GLN A 8 -11.59 2.45 -0.91
CA GLN A 8 -12.36 2.35 -2.15
C GLN A 8 -12.58 3.71 -2.83
N LYS A 9 -12.87 4.76 -2.04
CA LYS A 9 -13.00 6.12 -2.58
C LYS A 9 -11.68 6.57 -3.23
N ARG A 10 -10.54 6.32 -2.58
CA ARG A 10 -9.21 6.67 -3.11
C ARG A 10 -8.87 5.91 -4.40
N GLN A 11 -9.25 4.62 -4.49
CA GLN A 11 -9.11 3.84 -5.72
C GLN A 11 -9.91 4.43 -6.89
N LEU A 12 -11.07 5.07 -6.63
CA LEU A 12 -11.87 5.74 -7.67
C LEU A 12 -11.32 7.12 -8.05
N GLU A 13 -10.70 7.82 -7.10
CA GLU A 13 -10.09 9.14 -7.34
C GLU A 13 -8.81 9.06 -8.19
N ILE A 14 -8.10 7.92 -8.12
CA ILE A 14 -6.87 7.67 -8.87
C ILE A 14 -6.97 6.28 -9.55
N PRO A 15 -7.78 6.14 -10.63
CA PRO A 15 -8.01 4.87 -11.30
C PRO A 15 -6.72 4.18 -11.75
N GLU A 16 -5.71 4.96 -12.15
CA GLU A 16 -4.42 4.47 -12.58
C GLU A 16 -3.64 3.72 -11.47
N TYR A 17 -3.96 3.99 -10.19
CA TYR A 17 -3.32 3.35 -9.04
C TYR A 17 -4.18 2.25 -8.42
N ALA A 18 -5.45 2.13 -8.85
CA ALA A 18 -6.46 1.30 -8.19
C ALA A 18 -6.04 -0.15 -7.97
N ALA A 19 -5.41 -0.78 -8.98
CA ALA A 19 -4.94 -2.17 -8.93
C ALA A 19 -3.76 -2.38 -7.96
N SER A 20 -2.98 -1.32 -7.71
CA SER A 20 -1.77 -1.36 -6.89
C SER A 20 -2.06 -1.18 -5.39
N PHE A 21 -3.24 -0.66 -5.02
CA PHE A 21 -3.65 -0.58 -3.61
C PHE A 21 -3.80 -1.97 -2.98
N VAL A 22 -3.56 -2.06 -1.67
CA VAL A 22 -3.84 -3.27 -0.88
C VAL A 22 -5.29 -3.71 -1.03
N ASP A 23 -5.53 -4.99 -1.33
CA ASP A 23 -6.86 -5.59 -1.28
C ASP A 23 -7.29 -5.86 0.18
N TYR A 24 -7.60 -4.76 0.87
CA TYR A 24 -8.02 -4.77 2.27
C TYR A 24 -9.31 -5.57 2.49
N LYS A 25 -10.17 -5.67 1.47
CA LYS A 25 -11.41 -6.44 1.53
C LYS A 25 -11.12 -7.93 1.49
N ALA A 26 -10.24 -8.39 0.59
CA ALA A 26 -9.83 -9.79 0.51
C ALA A 26 -9.08 -10.23 1.77
N LEU A 27 -8.14 -9.43 2.28
CA LEU A 27 -7.42 -9.77 3.51
C LEU A 27 -8.37 -9.89 4.70
N LYS A 28 -9.36 -9.01 4.83
CA LYS A 28 -10.41 -9.14 5.85
C LYS A 28 -11.22 -10.43 5.71
N LYS A 29 -11.57 -10.82 4.48
CA LYS A 29 -12.29 -12.07 4.21
C LYS A 29 -11.42 -13.28 4.56
N LEU A 30 -10.12 -13.21 4.27
CA LEU A 30 -9.17 -14.26 4.59
C LEU A 30 -9.10 -14.52 6.09
N ILE A 31 -9.00 -13.48 6.94
CA ILE A 31 -9.03 -13.64 8.41
C ILE A 31 -10.28 -14.41 8.86
N LYS A 32 -11.45 -14.07 8.32
CA LYS A 32 -12.70 -14.77 8.65
C LYS A 32 -12.68 -16.23 8.20
N LYS A 33 -12.20 -16.49 6.98
CA LYS A 33 -12.12 -17.84 6.41
C LYS A 33 -11.19 -18.73 7.24
N LEU A 34 -10.01 -18.22 7.58
CA LEU A 34 -9.00 -18.98 8.34
C LEU A 34 -9.47 -19.27 9.78
N GLY A 35 -10.17 -18.34 10.43
CA GLY A 35 -10.76 -18.57 11.75
C GLY A 35 -11.93 -19.56 11.74
N ALA A 36 -12.61 -19.73 10.59
CA ALA A 36 -13.71 -20.68 10.42
C ALA A 36 -13.26 -22.03 9.82
N THR A 37 -11.96 -22.23 9.58
CA THR A 37 -11.44 -23.47 9.01
C THR A 37 -11.31 -24.52 10.12
N PRO A 38 -11.95 -25.69 10.02
CA PRO A 38 -11.73 -26.79 10.95
C PRO A 38 -10.29 -27.27 10.79
N VAL A 39 -9.50 -27.27 11.87
CA VAL A 39 -8.19 -27.94 11.86
C VAL A 39 -8.47 -29.41 12.14
N ILE A 40 -8.21 -30.27 11.17
CA ILE A 40 -8.34 -31.72 11.33
C ILE A 40 -7.00 -32.20 11.92
N PRO A 41 -6.97 -32.71 13.18
CA PRO A 41 -5.76 -33.32 13.71
C PRO A 41 -5.39 -34.57 12.89
N PRO A 42 -4.10 -34.89 12.73
CA PRO A 42 -3.69 -36.19 12.19
C PRO A 42 -4.25 -37.29 13.10
N GLN A 43 -4.87 -38.30 12.50
CA GLN A 43 -5.67 -39.33 13.14
C GLN A 43 -4.90 -40.03 14.29
N SER A 44 -5.26 -39.70 15.53
CA SER A 44 -5.03 -40.55 16.69
C SER A 44 -6.39 -40.85 17.30
N GLU A 45 -6.74 -42.13 17.38
CA GLU A 45 -8.01 -42.63 17.88
C GLU A 45 -8.33 -42.07 19.27
N GLY A 46 -9.51 -41.48 19.42
CA GLY A 46 -9.98 -40.89 20.67
C GLY A 46 -10.99 -39.78 20.41
N PHE A 47 -12.27 -40.12 20.44
CA PHE A 47 -13.41 -39.21 20.30
C PHE A 47 -13.38 -38.09 21.36
N HIS A 48 -12.87 -36.91 21.00
CA HIS A 48 -13.32 -35.64 21.55
C HIS A 48 -13.45 -34.66 20.39
N HIS A 49 -14.68 -34.46 19.93
CA HIS A 49 -15.04 -33.33 19.05
C HIS A 49 -15.03 -32.06 19.90
N GLU A 50 -13.83 -31.63 20.33
CA GLU A 50 -13.66 -30.26 20.79
C GLU A 50 -13.83 -29.39 19.54
N SER A 51 -14.94 -28.66 19.48
CA SER A 51 -15.11 -27.57 18.52
C SER A 51 -13.93 -26.62 18.72
N LEU A 52 -12.90 -26.75 17.88
CA LEU A 52 -11.69 -25.95 18.02
C LEU A 52 -12.08 -24.48 18.00
N ASP A 53 -11.68 -23.76 19.05
CA ASP A 53 -11.89 -22.32 19.18
C ASP A 53 -11.40 -21.64 17.88
N PRO A 54 -12.21 -20.79 17.21
CA PRO A 54 -11.82 -20.05 16.02
C PRO A 54 -10.46 -19.34 16.12
N GLN A 55 -10.01 -19.03 17.35
CA GLN A 55 -8.67 -18.51 17.63
C GLN A 55 -7.56 -19.50 17.26
N SER A 56 -7.68 -20.76 17.69
CA SER A 56 -6.69 -21.81 17.44
C SER A 56 -6.57 -22.12 15.96
N SER A 57 -7.70 -22.21 15.25
CA SER A 57 -7.72 -22.36 13.79
C SER A 57 -7.03 -21.20 13.07
N LEU A 58 -7.27 -19.95 13.51
CA LEU A 58 -6.63 -18.79 12.92
C LEU A 58 -5.11 -18.80 13.15
N GLN A 59 -4.67 -19.15 14.37
CA GLN A 59 -3.25 -19.24 14.70
C GLN A 59 -2.53 -20.33 13.91
N ALA A 60 -3.15 -21.51 13.74
CA ALA A 60 -2.61 -22.60 12.92
C ALA A 60 -2.39 -22.17 11.45
N ASN A 61 -3.25 -21.28 10.96
CA ASN A 61 -3.18 -20.74 9.59
C ASN A 61 -2.39 -19.42 9.47
N LYS A 62 -1.55 -19.08 10.48
CA LYS A 62 -0.75 -17.86 10.51
C LYS A 62 0.08 -17.67 9.24
N ALA A 63 0.80 -18.71 8.81
CA ALA A 63 1.66 -18.64 7.62
C ALA A 63 0.87 -18.24 6.36
N THR A 64 -0.31 -18.84 6.15
CA THR A 64 -1.19 -18.54 5.01
C THR A 64 -1.62 -17.07 4.97
N PHE A 65 -1.98 -16.50 6.12
CA PHE A 65 -2.35 -15.09 6.20
C PHE A 65 -1.16 -14.17 5.89
N PHE A 66 -0.02 -14.41 6.55
CA PHE A 66 1.14 -13.54 6.39
C PHE A 66 1.76 -13.63 5.00
N PHE A 67 1.75 -14.81 4.38
CA PHE A 67 2.12 -14.95 2.96
C PHE A 67 1.27 -14.04 2.06
N ARG A 68 -0.06 -13.99 2.29
CA ARG A 68 -0.92 -13.10 1.50
C ARG A 68 -0.63 -11.62 1.77
N VAL A 69 -0.32 -11.25 3.03
CA VAL A 69 0.06 -9.88 3.40
C VAL A 69 1.38 -9.48 2.73
N GLU A 70 2.39 -10.35 2.72
CA GLU A 70 3.68 -10.14 2.06
C GLU A 70 3.51 -9.92 0.57
N ARG A 71 2.68 -10.73 -0.11
CA ARG A 71 2.37 -10.53 -1.53
C ARG A 71 1.66 -9.21 -1.82
N GLU A 72 0.77 -8.75 -0.93
CA GLU A 72 0.18 -7.42 -1.08
C GLU A 72 1.19 -6.30 -0.83
N LEU A 73 2.13 -6.49 0.10
CA LEU A 73 3.20 -5.51 0.36
C LEU A 73 4.16 -5.41 -0.81
N GLU A 74 4.62 -6.54 -1.33
CA GLU A 74 5.50 -6.58 -2.50
C GLU A 74 4.87 -5.86 -3.68
N LYS A 75 3.59 -6.11 -3.96
CA LYS A 75 2.82 -5.39 -4.99
C LYS A 75 2.84 -3.87 -4.79
N VAL A 76 2.53 -3.41 -3.58
CA VAL A 76 2.52 -1.97 -3.24
C VAL A 76 3.92 -1.38 -3.38
N ASN A 77 4.95 -2.09 -2.92
CA ASN A 77 6.34 -1.64 -2.93
C ASN A 77 6.89 -1.55 -4.36
N THR A 78 6.67 -2.58 -5.19
CA THR A 78 7.04 -2.57 -6.61
C THR A 78 6.44 -1.36 -7.32
N PHE A 79 5.16 -1.09 -7.07
CA PHE A 79 4.49 0.07 -7.66
C PHE A 79 5.07 1.40 -7.15
N TYR A 80 5.31 1.51 -5.83
CA TYR A 80 5.91 2.70 -5.24
C TYR A 80 7.30 3.00 -5.82
N LEU A 81 8.19 2.01 -5.85
CA LEU A 81 9.56 2.16 -6.36
C LEU A 81 9.55 2.56 -7.84
N GLN A 82 8.66 1.98 -8.64
CA GLN A 82 8.49 2.38 -10.03
C GLN A 82 8.07 3.86 -10.15
N LYS A 83 7.03 4.27 -9.41
CA LYS A 83 6.53 5.67 -9.47
C LYS A 83 7.53 6.66 -8.91
N GLU A 84 8.26 6.29 -7.87
CA GLU A 84 9.34 7.10 -7.31
C GLU A 84 10.45 7.33 -8.34
N ALA A 85 10.86 6.29 -9.07
CA ALA A 85 11.85 6.41 -10.14
C ALA A 85 11.37 7.32 -11.29
N GLU A 86 10.10 7.15 -11.72
CA GLU A 86 9.47 8.00 -12.75
C GLU A 86 9.45 9.48 -12.32
N LEU A 87 9.05 9.77 -11.07
CA LEU A 87 9.00 11.13 -10.53
C LEU A 87 10.39 11.73 -10.38
N ARG A 88 11.38 10.97 -9.89
CA ARG A 88 12.77 11.43 -9.78
C ARG A 88 13.33 11.84 -11.15
N LEU A 89 13.16 10.99 -12.18
CA LEU A 89 13.60 11.30 -13.53
C LEU A 89 12.94 12.57 -14.09
N ARG A 90 11.62 12.71 -13.86
CA ARG A 90 10.87 13.88 -14.30
C ARG A 90 11.34 15.15 -13.60
N LEU A 91 11.60 15.10 -12.30
CA LEU A 91 12.12 16.23 -11.54
C LEU A 91 13.48 16.67 -12.06
N THR A 92 14.42 15.73 -12.25
CA THR A 92 15.75 16.01 -12.83
C THR A 92 15.62 16.74 -14.17
N THR A 93 14.77 16.21 -15.06
CA THR A 93 14.53 16.82 -16.38
C THR A 93 13.97 18.25 -16.27
N LEU A 94 13.03 18.50 -15.35
CA LEU A 94 12.46 19.84 -15.14
C LEU A 94 13.48 20.82 -14.55
N LEU A 95 14.34 20.36 -13.64
CA LEU A 95 15.41 21.16 -13.07
C LEU A 95 16.49 21.51 -14.10
N ASP A 96 16.84 20.58 -14.98
CA ASP A 96 17.78 20.85 -16.07
C ASP A 96 17.22 21.87 -17.06
N LYS A 97 15.94 21.74 -17.44
CA LYS A 97 15.25 22.75 -18.26
C LYS A 97 15.27 24.13 -17.58
N LYS A 98 14.98 24.19 -16.28
CA LYS A 98 15.05 25.43 -15.50
C LYS A 98 16.47 26.03 -15.53
N ARG A 99 17.50 25.22 -15.33
CA ARG A 99 18.91 25.66 -15.33
C ARG A 99 19.31 26.25 -16.68
N VAL A 100 19.00 25.57 -17.78
CA VAL A 100 19.30 26.05 -19.15
C VAL A 100 18.61 27.39 -19.42
N MET A 101 17.37 27.54 -18.98
CA MET A 101 16.63 28.81 -19.12
C MET A 101 17.23 29.94 -18.28
N GLN A 102 17.75 29.64 -17.09
CA GLN A 102 18.43 30.62 -16.25
C GLN A 102 19.78 31.08 -16.82
N GLN A 103 20.45 30.23 -17.60
CA GLN A 103 21.73 30.56 -18.26
C GLN A 103 21.55 31.51 -19.46
N HIS A 104 20.35 31.58 -20.05
CA HIS A 104 20.05 32.46 -21.18
C HIS A 104 18.90 33.45 -20.87
N PRO A 105 19.03 34.31 -19.85
CA PRO A 105 17.93 35.14 -19.34
C PRO A 105 17.40 36.15 -20.37
N GLN A 106 18.24 36.59 -21.32
CA GLN A 106 17.86 37.48 -22.42
C GLN A 106 16.85 36.85 -23.40
N SER A 107 16.68 35.52 -23.39
CA SER A 107 15.77 34.79 -24.28
C SER A 107 14.46 34.35 -23.59
N VAL A 108 14.28 34.65 -22.30
CA VAL A 108 13.22 34.04 -21.48
C VAL A 108 12.33 35.10 -20.84
N SER A 109 11.32 35.56 -21.59
CA SER A 109 10.19 36.28 -21.00
C SER A 109 9.32 35.33 -20.15
N LYS A 110 8.68 35.83 -19.09
CA LYS A 110 7.66 35.11 -18.32
C LYS A 110 6.44 34.70 -19.15
N THR A 111 6.23 35.34 -20.31
CA THR A 111 5.20 34.99 -21.29
C THR A 111 5.70 34.05 -22.39
N SER A 112 6.98 33.64 -22.36
CA SER A 112 7.52 32.70 -23.34
C SER A 112 6.88 31.32 -23.17
N SER A 113 6.55 30.68 -24.28
CA SER A 113 6.00 29.31 -24.32
C SER A 113 6.87 28.31 -23.54
N ARG A 114 8.20 28.49 -23.55
CA ARG A 114 9.14 27.66 -22.78
C ARG A 114 8.96 27.80 -21.26
N TYR A 115 8.68 29.02 -20.79
CA TYR A 115 8.46 29.29 -19.37
C TYR A 115 7.13 28.72 -18.90
N VAL A 116 6.07 28.94 -19.68
CA VAL A 116 4.73 28.40 -19.40
C VAL A 116 4.77 26.87 -19.35
N ALA A 117 5.43 26.22 -20.31
CA ALA A 117 5.55 24.76 -20.33
C ALA A 117 6.35 24.21 -19.13
N LEU A 118 7.38 24.92 -18.66
CA LEU A 118 8.12 24.55 -17.46
C LEU A 118 7.27 24.68 -16.19
N GLU A 119 6.52 25.78 -16.06
CA GLU A 119 5.62 26.02 -14.93
C GLU A 119 4.52 24.97 -14.87
N GLU A 120 3.88 24.67 -15.99
CA GLU A 120 2.88 23.61 -16.11
C GLU A 120 3.48 22.23 -15.79
N GLY A 121 4.69 21.96 -16.29
CA GLY A 121 5.43 20.73 -15.97
C GLY A 121 5.67 20.53 -14.48
N LEU A 122 6.02 21.60 -13.76
CA LEU A 122 6.21 21.61 -12.30
C LEU A 122 4.88 21.46 -11.55
N LYS A 123 3.80 22.11 -12.02
CA LYS A 123 2.46 21.95 -11.44
C LYS A 123 1.98 20.50 -11.55
N GLN A 124 2.12 19.90 -12.72
CA GLN A 124 1.75 18.50 -12.93
C GLN A 124 2.63 17.55 -12.10
N PHE A 125 3.94 17.81 -11.99
CA PHE A 125 4.82 17.04 -11.11
C PHE A 125 4.34 17.09 -9.65
N SER A 126 3.95 18.26 -9.14
CA SER A 126 3.41 18.42 -7.78
C SER A 126 2.11 17.63 -7.58
N MET A 127 1.21 17.65 -8.56
CA MET A 127 -0.02 16.85 -8.54
C MET A 127 0.28 15.35 -8.49
N ASP A 128 1.22 14.88 -9.31
CA ASP A 128 1.61 13.46 -9.36
C ASP A 128 2.32 13.01 -8.08
N LEU A 129 3.12 13.89 -7.46
CA LEU A 129 3.74 13.64 -6.16
C LEU A 129 2.70 13.49 -5.05
N ASN A 130 1.71 14.39 -5.00
CA ASN A 130 0.59 14.31 -4.05
C ASN A 130 -0.23 13.01 -4.22
N LYS A 131 -0.45 12.56 -5.46
CA LYS A 131 -1.08 11.25 -5.72
C LYS A 131 -0.26 10.10 -5.12
N LEU A 132 1.06 10.11 -5.28
CA LEU A 132 1.94 9.08 -4.72
C LEU A 132 1.98 9.12 -3.19
N GLU A 133 2.00 10.32 -2.59
CA GLU A 133 1.94 10.50 -1.14
C GLU A 133 0.64 9.92 -0.57
N GLN A 134 -0.52 10.28 -1.13
CA GLN A 134 -1.80 9.72 -0.71
C GLN A 134 -1.87 8.20 -0.89
N PHE A 135 -1.23 7.66 -1.93
CA PHE A 135 -1.10 6.21 -2.11
C PHE A 135 -0.34 5.56 -0.95
N VAL A 136 0.82 6.12 -0.57
CA VAL A 136 1.63 5.60 0.54
C VAL A 136 0.84 5.64 1.85
N GLU A 137 0.25 6.79 2.21
CA GLU A 137 -0.50 6.96 3.46
C GLU A 137 -1.65 5.96 3.62
N VAL A 138 -2.41 5.75 2.54
CA VAL A 138 -3.58 4.86 2.54
C VAL A 138 -3.13 3.41 2.68
N ASN A 139 -2.07 3.00 1.98
CA ASN A 139 -1.54 1.64 2.06
C ASN A 139 -0.89 1.35 3.41
N GLU A 140 -0.09 2.26 3.98
CA GLU A 140 0.42 2.15 5.35
C GLU A 140 -0.72 1.94 6.34
N THR A 141 -1.76 2.79 6.22
CA THR A 141 -2.94 2.69 7.07
C THR A 141 -3.67 1.35 6.89
N ALA A 142 -3.73 0.82 5.66
CA ALA A 142 -4.34 -0.48 5.37
C ALA A 142 -3.59 -1.63 6.06
N PHE A 143 -2.26 -1.67 5.92
CA PHE A 143 -1.41 -2.68 6.57
C PHE A 143 -1.49 -2.57 8.09
N SER A 144 -1.39 -1.37 8.65
CA SER A 144 -1.52 -1.15 10.09
C SER A 144 -2.86 -1.67 10.62
N LYS A 145 -3.97 -1.39 9.91
CA LYS A 145 -5.30 -1.84 10.32
C LYS A 145 -5.52 -3.34 10.14
N ILE A 146 -4.99 -3.96 9.09
CA ILE A 146 -5.18 -5.40 8.89
C ILE A 146 -4.34 -6.22 9.88
N LEU A 147 -3.12 -5.80 10.19
CA LEU A 147 -2.28 -6.42 11.22
C LEU A 147 -2.90 -6.27 12.61
N LYS A 148 -3.38 -5.07 12.97
CA LYS A 148 -4.14 -4.87 14.22
C LYS A 148 -5.41 -5.73 14.28
N LYS A 149 -6.06 -5.98 13.15
CA LYS A 149 -7.23 -6.88 13.09
C LYS A 149 -6.83 -8.31 13.35
N TRP A 150 -5.73 -8.77 12.75
CA TRP A 150 -5.17 -10.09 13.03
C TRP A 150 -4.87 -10.28 14.51
N ASP A 151 -4.11 -9.36 15.13
CA ASP A 151 -3.75 -9.44 16.56
C ASP A 151 -4.98 -9.56 17.45
N LYS A 152 -6.01 -8.73 17.20
CA LYS A 152 -7.27 -8.78 17.96
C LYS A 152 -8.04 -10.07 17.77
N THR A 153 -8.01 -10.65 16.57
CA THR A 153 -8.82 -11.81 16.19
C THR A 153 -8.10 -13.13 16.47
N SER A 154 -6.80 -13.10 16.72
CA SER A 154 -6.00 -14.28 17.10
C SER A 154 -5.62 -14.28 18.58
N LYS A 155 -5.83 -13.17 19.30
CA LYS A 155 -5.36 -12.90 20.69
C LYS A 155 -3.84 -13.01 20.88
N VAL A 156 -3.07 -13.13 19.79
CA VAL A 156 -1.61 -13.21 19.82
C VAL A 156 -1.04 -11.94 19.23
N ARG A 157 -0.17 -11.26 19.99
CA ARG A 157 0.51 -10.06 19.50
C ARG A 157 1.60 -10.46 18.54
N CYS A 158 1.51 -9.99 17.31
CA CYS A 158 2.47 -10.29 16.27
C CYS A 158 3.36 -9.05 16.03
N HIS A 159 4.68 -9.17 16.25
CA HIS A 159 5.64 -8.05 16.12
C HIS A 159 5.84 -7.53 14.68
N TYR A 160 5.15 -8.11 13.70
CA TYR A 160 5.25 -7.76 12.29
C TYR A 160 4.92 -6.30 11.98
N LEU A 161 4.09 -5.63 12.79
CA LEU A 161 3.89 -4.17 12.67
C LEU A 161 5.21 -3.38 12.73
N ARG A 162 6.21 -3.87 13.47
CA ARG A 162 7.52 -3.22 13.60
C ARG A 162 8.42 -3.52 12.40
N ILE A 163 8.33 -4.72 11.83
CA ILE A 163 9.09 -5.16 10.66
C ILE A 163 8.62 -4.41 9.41
N TYR A 164 7.29 -4.33 9.21
CA TYR A 164 6.71 -3.68 8.04
C TYR A 164 6.81 -2.15 8.07
N ARG A 165 6.99 -1.55 9.25
CA ARG A 165 7.20 -0.09 9.38
C ARG A 165 8.58 0.34 8.88
N HIS A 166 9.56 -0.57 8.87
CA HIS A 166 10.89 -0.28 8.34
C HIS A 166 10.95 -0.35 6.81
N TRP A 167 10.03 -1.09 6.19
CA TRP A 167 9.90 -1.20 4.73
C TRP A 167 9.05 -0.08 4.09
N LEU A 168 8.48 0.81 4.91
CA LEU A 168 7.66 1.94 4.48
C LEU A 168 8.37 3.30 4.65
N THR A 169 9.63 3.28 5.09
CA THR A 169 10.55 4.43 5.26
C THR A 169 11.76 4.25 4.37
#